data_AF-A0A0E0JCV9-F1
#
_entry.id   AF-A0A0E0JCV9-F1
#
_cell.length_a   1.000
_cell.length_b   1.000
_cell.length_c   1.000
_cell.angle_alpha   90.00
_cell.angle_beta   90.00
_cell.angle_gamma   90.00
#
_symmetry.space_group_name_H-M   'P 1'
#
loop_
_entity.id
_entity.type
_entity.pdbx_description
1 polymer ?
#
loop_
_entity_poly.entity_id
_entity_poly.type
_entity_poly.pdbx_seq_one_letter_code
_entity_poly.pdbx_strand_id
1 'polypeptide(L)'
;MAATLPYALRKQLEAADKCFADGNIKGGKMHGDMAAALFSSAPEAQCVQAAFKVHAAAAATKDKTKTDHYAVLGVKLSATET
;
A
#
# COMPACT_ATOMS: atom_id res chain seq x y z
N MET A 1 25.67 -0.28 6.64
CA MET A 1 25.61 -1.25 5.54
C MET A 1 24.43 -0.87 4.67
N ALA A 2 24.66 -0.48 3.42
CA ALA A 2 23.56 -0.41 2.45
C ALA A 2 23.14 -1.87 2.20
N ALA A 3 22.03 -2.30 2.81
CA ALA A 3 21.45 -3.59 2.48
C ALA A 3 21.22 -3.59 0.96
N THR A 4 22.01 -4.37 0.23
CA THR A 4 21.81 -4.54 -1.20
C THR A 4 20.48 -5.25 -1.36
N LEU A 5 19.42 -4.46 -1.52
CA LEU A 5 18.09 -4.98 -1.75
C LEU A 5 18.15 -5.97 -2.91
N PRO A 6 17.54 -7.17 -2.77
CA PRO A 6 17.48 -8.13 -3.85
C PRO A 6 17.02 -7.46 -5.14
N TYR A 7 17.63 -7.80 -6.28
CA TYR A 7 17.32 -7.17 -7.56
C TYR A 7 15.82 -7.21 -7.89
N ALA A 8 15.17 -8.34 -7.59
CA ALA A 8 13.73 -8.51 -7.74
C ALA A 8 12.91 -7.56 -6.84
N LEU A 9 13.38 -7.27 -5.62
CA LEU A 9 12.73 -6.29 -4.73
C LEU A 9 12.85 -4.87 -5.30
N ARG A 10 14.04 -4.47 -5.75
CA ARG A 10 14.23 -3.14 -6.40
C ARG A 10 13.30 -2.96 -7.58
N LYS A 11 13.19 -3.95 -8.46
CA LYS A 11 12.27 -3.90 -9.60
C LYS A 11 10.81 -3.71 -9.20
N GLN A 12 10.36 -4.37 -8.13
CA GLN A 12 8.99 -4.22 -7.65
C GLN A 12 8.76 -2.82 -7.04
N LEU A 13 9.75 -2.29 -6.31
CA LEU A 13 9.70 -0.94 -5.75
C LEU A 13 9.68 0.12 -6.87
N GLU A 14 10.52 0.00 -7.88
CA GLU A 14 10.54 0.90 -9.04
C GLU A 14 9.25 0.82 -9.87
N ALA A 15 8.67 -0.38 -10.02
CA ALA A 15 7.39 -0.54 -10.71
C ALA A 15 6.23 0.07 -9.91
N ALA A 16 6.25 -0.07 -8.58
CA ALA A 16 5.29 0.56 -7.69
C ALA A 16 5.41 2.09 -7.77
N ASP A 17 6.62 2.64 -7.73
CA ASP A 17 6.89 4.08 -7.82
C ASP A 17 6.41 4.68 -9.16
N LYS A 18 6.68 4.00 -10.29
CA LYS A 18 6.11 4.38 -11.59
C LYS A 18 4.59 4.40 -11.58
N CYS A 19 3.96 3.36 -11.03
CA CYS A 19 2.51 3.33 -10.89
C CYS A 19 1.97 4.45 -10.00
N PHE A 20 2.73 4.91 -9.01
CA PHE A 20 2.38 6.07 -8.20
C PHE A 20 2.40 7.36 -9.04
N ALA A 21 3.49 7.58 -9.80
CA ALA A 21 3.64 8.73 -10.68
C ALA A 21 2.55 8.79 -11.76
N ASP A 22 2.16 7.63 -12.31
CA ASP A 22 1.08 7.51 -13.30
C ASP A 22 -0.33 7.60 -12.69
N GLY A 23 -0.47 7.71 -11.36
CA GLY A 23 -1.75 7.70 -10.66
C GLY A 23 -2.48 6.34 -10.67
N ASN A 24 -1.79 5.28 -11.11
CA ASN A 24 -2.29 3.91 -11.12
C ASN A 24 -2.16 3.23 -9.74
N ILE A 25 -2.95 3.70 -8.79
CA ILE A 25 -2.93 3.23 -7.40
C ILE A 25 -3.19 1.71 -7.28
N LYS A 26 -4.01 1.14 -8.18
CA LYS A 26 -4.29 -0.31 -8.21
C LYS A 26 -3.06 -1.12 -8.62
N GLY A 27 -2.37 -0.70 -9.69
CA GLY A 27 -1.13 -1.33 -10.15
C GLY A 27 -0.03 -1.24 -9.10
N GLY A 28 0.15 -0.07 -8.50
CA GLY A 28 1.15 0.12 -7.46
C GLY A 28 0.88 -0.71 -6.20
N LYS A 29 -0.39 -0.84 -5.79
CA LYS A 29 -0.80 -1.73 -4.70
C LYS A 29 -0.44 -3.20 -4.99
N MET A 30 -0.68 -3.68 -6.21
CA MET A 30 -0.33 -5.05 -6.60
C MET A 30 1.18 -5.29 -6.49
N HIS A 31 2.01 -4.36 -6.96
CA HIS A 31 3.47 -4.44 -6.84
C HIS A 31 3.93 -4.39 -5.37
N GLY A 32 3.32 -3.53 -4.55
CA GLY A 32 3.59 -3.46 -3.11
C GLY A 32 3.20 -4.72 -2.36
N ASP A 33 2.02 -5.28 -2.62
CA ASP A 33 1.57 -6.55 -2.03
C ASP A 33 2.48 -7.72 -2.47
N MET A 34 2.88 -7.77 -3.74
CA MET A 34 3.80 -8.78 -4.27
C MET A 34 5.20 -8.65 -3.65
N ALA A 35 5.71 -7.42 -3.49
CA ALA A 35 6.97 -7.16 -2.82
C ALA A 35 6.94 -7.63 -1.36
N ALA A 36 5.87 -7.32 -0.61
CA ALA A 36 5.73 -7.74 0.78
C ALA A 36 5.54 -9.26 0.93
N ALA A 37 4.88 -9.91 -0.02
CA ALA A 37 4.72 -11.36 -0.02
C ALA A 37 6.04 -12.09 -0.31
N LEU A 38 6.84 -11.59 -1.27
CA LEU A 38 8.11 -12.21 -1.66
C LEU A 38 9.27 -11.84 -0.73
N PHE A 39 9.22 -10.65 -0.13
CA PHE A 39 10.27 -10.08 0.70
C PHE A 39 9.69 -9.61 2.04
N SER A 40 9.02 -10.51 2.74
CA SER A 40 8.32 -10.21 4.01
C SER A 40 9.26 -9.71 5.12
N SER A 41 10.55 -10.05 5.05
CA SER A 41 11.59 -9.57 5.96
C SER A 41 12.22 -8.23 5.56
N ALA A 42 11.85 -7.68 4.39
CA ALA A 42 12.38 -6.41 3.91
C ALA A 42 11.46 -5.26 4.36
N PRO A 43 11.94 -4.33 5.22
CA PRO A 43 11.13 -3.22 5.69
C PRO A 43 10.68 -2.31 4.54
N GLU A 44 11.48 -2.17 3.47
CA GLU A 44 11.14 -1.36 2.30
C GLU A 44 9.88 -1.89 1.59
N ALA A 45 9.72 -3.22 1.51
CA ALA A 45 8.54 -3.85 0.92
C ALA A 45 7.27 -3.57 1.74
N GLN A 46 7.40 -3.63 3.07
CA GLN A 46 6.31 -3.34 4.00
C GLN A 46 5.89 -1.86 3.94
N CYS A 47 6.86 -0.95 3.86
CA CYS A 47 6.61 0.49 3.72
C CYS A 47 5.82 0.82 2.44
N VAL A 48 6.24 0.26 1.29
CA VAL A 48 5.53 0.48 0.02
C VAL A 48 4.13 -0.12 0.06
N GLN A 49 3.97 -1.32 0.62
CA GLN A 49 2.65 -1.94 0.78
C GLN A 49 1.72 -1.05 1.62
N ALA A 50 2.21 -0.51 2.74
CA ALA A 50 1.43 0.37 3.61
C ALA A 50 1.03 1.66 2.89
N ALA A 51 1.97 2.32 2.20
CA ALA A 51 1.71 3.55 1.45
C ALA A 51 0.59 3.37 0.40
N PHE A 52 0.63 2.27 -0.36
CA PHE A 52 -0.41 1.99 -1.35
C PHE A 52 -1.75 1.58 -0.74
N LYS A 53 -1.76 0.93 0.42
CA LYS A 53 -3.01 0.66 1.16
C LYS A 53 -3.67 1.97 1.62
N VAL A 54 -2.89 2.94 2.12
CA VAL A 54 -3.40 4.29 2.47
C VAL A 54 -3.95 4.99 1.24
N HIS A 55 -3.21 5.00 0.13
CA HIS A 55 -3.68 5.64 -1.10
C HIS A 55 -4.91 4.98 -1.70
N ALA A 56 -4.99 3.65 -1.67
CA ALA A 56 -6.16 2.91 -2.15
C ALA A 56 -7.39 3.19 -1.26
N ALA A 57 -7.22 3.23 0.06
CA ALA A 57 -8.29 3.60 1.00
C ALA A 57 -8.75 5.05 0.75
N ALA A 58 -7.82 5.99 0.62
CA ALA A 58 -8.12 7.40 0.34
C ALA A 58 -8.80 7.60 -1.03
N ALA A 59 -8.44 6.79 -2.04
CA ALA A 59 -9.11 6.80 -3.34
C ALA A 59 -10.53 6.23 -3.27
N ALA A 60 -10.76 5.21 -2.42
CA ALA A 60 -12.09 4.64 -2.18
C ALA A 60 -13.01 5.60 -1.40
N THR A 61 -12.46 6.51 -0.60
CA THR A 61 -13.21 7.53 0.15
C THR A 61 -13.50 8.82 -0.64
N LYS A 62 -13.20 8.86 -1.96
CA LYS A 62 -13.57 10.01 -2.82
C LYS A 62 -15.09 10.20 -2.95
N ASP A 63 -15.88 9.17 -2.66
CA ASP A 63 -17.30 9.30 -2.38
C ASP A 63 -17.48 9.98 -1.02
N LYS A 64 -17.78 11.29 -1.05
CA LYS A 64 -17.87 12.24 0.09
C LYS A 64 -18.88 11.88 1.20
N THR A 65 -19.42 10.66 1.21
CA THR A 65 -20.49 10.21 2.10
C THR A 65 -20.04 9.15 3.12
N LYS A 66 -18.84 8.59 2.98
CA LYS A 66 -18.26 7.64 3.96
C LYS A 66 -16.78 7.92 4.19
N THR A 67 -16.52 8.90 5.05
CA THR A 67 -15.17 9.27 5.47
C THR A 67 -14.64 8.31 6.53
N ASP A 68 -14.39 7.05 6.15
CA ASP A 68 -13.68 6.11 7.01
C ASP A 68 -12.18 6.28 6.82
N HIS A 69 -11.65 7.33 7.45
CA HIS A 69 -10.22 7.66 7.45
C HIS A 69 -9.35 6.55 8.07
N TYR A 70 -9.96 5.61 8.79
CA TYR A 70 -9.28 4.51 9.49
C TYR A 70 -9.43 3.17 8.75
N ALA A 71 -10.10 3.12 7.60
CA ALA A 71 -10.25 1.92 6.79
C ALA A 71 -8.90 1.25 6.46
N VAL A 72 -7.82 2.04 6.36
CA VAL A 72 -6.47 1.52 6.12
C VAL A 72 -5.92 0.68 7.29
N LEU A 73 -6.38 0.93 8.50
CA LEU A 73 -6.01 0.16 9.69
C LEU A 73 -6.78 -1.17 9.78
N GLY A 74 -7.72 -1.43 8.87
CA GLY A 74 -8.60 -2.61 8.94
C GLY A 74 -9.59 -2.57 10.10
N VAL A 75 -9.72 -1.42 10.78
CA VAL A 75 -10.65 -1.24 11.90
C VAL A 75 -11.99 -0.82 11.32
N LYS A 76 -13.01 -1.68 11.46
CA LYS A 76 -14.39 -1.27 11.21
C LYS A 76 -14.85 -0.41 12.39
N LEU A 77 -15.06 0.87 12.17
CA LEU A 77 -15.74 1.78 13.13
C LEU A 77 -17.26 1.51 13.23
N SER A 78 -17.67 0.24 13.10
CA SER A 78 -19.05 -0.21 13.27
C SER A 78 -19.17 -0.99 14.58
N ALA A 79 -18.88 -0.31 15.69
CA ALA A 79 -19.37 -0.74 17.00
C ALA A 79 -20.47 0.26 17.39
N THR A 80 -21.66 0.07 16.82
CA THR A 80 -22.89 0.43 17.51
C THR A 80 -22.98 -0.47 18.73
N GLU A 81 -22.60 0.04 19.89
CA GLU A 81 -23.02 -0.54 21.16
C GLU A 81 -23.86 0.51 21.90
N THR A 82 -25.11 0.07 22.10
CA THR A 82 -26.26 0.69 22.76
C THR A 82 -26.01 1.19 24.17
#